data_AF-A0A5S5CGI4-F1
#
_entry.id   AF-A0A5S5CGI4-F1
#
_cell.length_a   1.000
_cell.length_b   1.000
_cell.length_c   1.000
_cell.angle_alpha   90.00
_cell.angle_beta   90.00
_cell.angle_gamma   90.00
#
_symmetry.space_group_name_H-M   'P 1'
#
loop_
_entity.id
_entity.type
_entity.pdbx_description
1 polymer ?
#
loop_
_entity_poly.entity_id
_entity_poly.type
_entity_poly.pdbx_seq_one_letter_code
_entity_poly.pdbx_strand_id
1 'polypeptide(L)'
;MEEKLKQHPSHCLKIVVFGPESTGKTTLCKQLASHYDMLWIEEYARPYLQEKWDKEKKICTYEDLLPIAIGQMNLENGAVRQNPEILICDTDLLETKVYSEVYFDGKVPQLLDKFSRLNSYDLYLLTYIDTPWIPDDLRDKPDEREVMFQHFKNALDRENRPYVILKGNESTRLAKAITTIDTLKELKK
;
A
#
# COMPACT_ATOMS: atom_id res chain seq x y z
N MET A 1 -13.88 0.13 18.53
CA MET A 1 -13.65 0.72 17.18
C MET A 1 -12.17 0.71 16.85
N GLU A 2 -11.30 1.16 17.76
CA GLU A 2 -9.83 1.12 17.59
C GLU A 2 -9.26 -0.26 17.25
N GLU A 3 -9.72 -1.33 17.91
CA GLU A 3 -9.25 -2.70 17.66
C GLU A 3 -9.36 -3.15 16.20
N LYS A 4 -10.23 -2.52 15.38
CA LYS A 4 -10.40 -2.88 13.97
C LYS A 4 -9.25 -2.40 13.06
N LEU A 5 -8.45 -1.42 13.51
CA LEU A 5 -7.34 -0.86 12.74
C LEU A 5 -5.97 -1.37 13.21
N LYS A 6 -5.96 -2.18 14.27
CA LYS A 6 -4.76 -2.74 14.87
C LYS A 6 -4.37 -4.02 14.15
N GLN A 7 -3.08 -4.16 13.83
CA GLN A 7 -2.55 -5.42 13.35
C GLN A 7 -2.58 -6.50 14.43
N HIS A 8 -2.90 -7.72 14.01
CA HIS A 8 -2.71 -8.91 14.81
C HIS A 8 -1.21 -9.28 14.88
N PRO A 9 -0.74 -9.81 16.01
CA PRO A 9 0.63 -10.33 16.11
C PRO A 9 0.89 -11.43 15.10
N SER A 10 2.07 -11.40 14.48
CA SER A 10 2.53 -12.43 13.53
C SER A 10 4.05 -12.46 13.49
N HIS A 11 4.62 -13.60 13.10
CA HIS A 11 6.07 -13.75 12.87
C HIS A 11 6.45 -13.59 11.38
N CYS A 12 5.46 -13.39 10.51
CA CYS A 12 5.68 -13.23 9.08
C CYS A 12 6.43 -11.94 8.76
N LEU A 13 7.23 -11.98 7.70
CA LEU A 13 7.85 -10.81 7.11
C LEU A 13 6.79 -10.02 6.33
N LYS A 14 6.51 -8.77 6.70
CA LYS A 14 5.49 -7.94 6.05
C LYS A 14 6.14 -6.96 5.07
N ILE A 15 5.85 -7.14 3.79
CA ILE A 15 6.35 -6.30 2.70
C ILE A 15 5.18 -5.51 2.13
N VAL A 16 5.31 -4.19 2.05
CA VAL A 16 4.28 -3.31 1.48
C VAL A 16 4.74 -2.85 0.10
N VAL A 17 3.90 -3.03 -0.91
CA VAL A 17 4.07 -2.32 -2.18
C VAL A 17 3.33 -1.00 -2.08
N PHE A 18 4.05 0.10 -2.25
CA PHE A 18 3.64 1.43 -1.84
C PHE A 18 3.93 2.44 -2.93
N GLY A 19 3.06 3.41 -3.14
CA GLY A 19 3.31 4.46 -4.13
C GLY A 19 2.03 5.03 -4.75
N PRO A 20 2.17 6.05 -5.60
CA PRO A 20 1.02 6.65 -6.24
C PRO A 20 0.28 5.67 -7.17
N GLU A 21 -0.94 6.05 -7.54
CA GLU A 21 -1.72 5.37 -8.57
C GLU A 21 -0.94 5.22 -9.89
N SER A 22 -1.34 4.24 -10.70
CA SER A 22 -0.74 4.00 -12.04
C SER A 22 0.77 3.75 -12.03
N THR A 23 1.31 3.16 -10.95
CA THR A 23 2.74 2.81 -10.84
C THR A 23 3.02 1.31 -10.88
N GLY A 24 2.03 0.47 -11.15
CA GLY A 24 2.20 -0.98 -11.31
C GLY A 24 2.28 -1.78 -10.01
N LYS A 25 1.78 -1.24 -8.89
CA LYS A 25 1.78 -1.90 -7.56
C LYS A 25 1.15 -3.29 -7.59
N THR A 26 -0.10 -3.38 -8.04
CA THR A 26 -0.84 -4.66 -8.12
C THR A 26 -0.16 -5.69 -9.01
N THR A 27 0.42 -5.25 -10.14
CA THR A 27 1.21 -6.14 -11.01
C THR A 27 2.43 -6.69 -10.27
N LEU A 28 3.17 -5.84 -9.56
CA LEU A 28 4.32 -6.26 -8.76
C LEU A 28 3.91 -7.19 -7.61
N CYS A 29 2.81 -6.90 -6.90
CA CYS A 29 2.28 -7.78 -5.85
C CYS A 29 2.01 -9.18 -6.39
N LYS A 30 1.31 -9.29 -7.53
CA LYS A 30 1.02 -10.57 -8.18
C LYS A 30 2.28 -11.32 -8.60
N GLN A 31 3.26 -10.61 -9.16
CA GLN A 31 4.54 -11.20 -9.56
C GLN A 31 5.32 -11.73 -8.35
N LEU A 32 5.37 -10.98 -7.25
CA LEU A 32 6.01 -11.40 -6.00
C LEU A 32 5.29 -12.59 -5.36
N ALA A 33 3.96 -12.56 -5.30
CA ALA A 33 3.16 -13.67 -4.79
C ALA A 33 3.41 -14.96 -5.59
N SER A 34 3.45 -14.86 -6.92
CA SER A 34 3.79 -15.98 -7.79
C SER A 34 5.23 -16.47 -7.61
N HIS A 35 6.18 -15.57 -7.35
CA HIS A 35 7.58 -15.94 -7.16
C HIS A 35 7.80 -16.69 -5.84
N TYR A 36 7.16 -16.25 -4.77
CA TYR A 36 7.31 -16.85 -3.43
C TYR A 36 6.31 -17.96 -3.12
N ASP A 37 5.41 -18.28 -4.06
CA ASP A 37 4.28 -19.23 -3.88
C ASP A 37 3.42 -18.87 -2.66
N MET A 38 2.98 -17.61 -2.61
CA MET A 38 2.25 -17.02 -1.48
C MET A 38 1.06 -16.19 -1.95
N LEU A 39 0.13 -15.92 -1.01
CA LEU A 39 -0.95 -14.97 -1.23
C LEU A 39 -0.46 -13.53 -1.07
N TRP A 40 -1.03 -12.61 -1.84
CA TRP A 40 -0.90 -11.17 -1.60
C TRP A 40 -2.23 -10.59 -1.11
N ILE A 41 -2.15 -9.47 -0.41
CA ILE A 41 -3.32 -8.70 0.03
C ILE A 41 -3.60 -7.63 -1.01
N GLU A 42 -4.82 -7.61 -1.54
CA GLU A 42 -5.25 -6.60 -2.51
C GLU A 42 -5.50 -5.24 -1.83
N GLU A 43 -5.42 -4.17 -2.63
CA GLU A 43 -5.79 -2.82 -2.20
C GLU A 43 -7.30 -2.75 -1.99
N TYR A 44 -7.73 -2.67 -0.73
CA TYR A 44 -9.16 -2.64 -0.38
C TYR A 44 -9.90 -1.42 -0.94
N ALA A 45 -9.20 -0.27 -1.05
CA ALA A 45 -9.78 0.96 -1.59
C ALA A 45 -10.37 0.78 -2.99
N ARG A 46 -9.73 -0.04 -3.85
CA ARG A 46 -10.14 -0.18 -5.25
C ARG A 46 -11.54 -0.78 -5.43
N PRO A 47 -11.85 -1.99 -4.93
CA PRO A 47 -13.21 -2.53 -5.03
C PRO A 47 -14.23 -1.68 -4.26
N TYR A 48 -13.84 -1.11 -3.11
CA TYR A 48 -14.73 -0.25 -2.32
C TYR A 48 -15.20 0.99 -3.10
N LEU A 49 -14.26 1.73 -3.71
CA LEU A 49 -14.56 2.95 -4.45
C LEU A 49 -15.23 2.65 -5.79
N GLN A 50 -14.90 1.53 -6.44
CA GLN A 50 -15.60 1.09 -7.64
C GLN A 50 -17.07 0.80 -7.34
N GLU A 51 -17.38 0.09 -6.25
CA GLU A 51 -18.76 -0.18 -5.85
C GLU A 51 -19.54 1.12 -5.58
N LYS A 52 -18.92 2.09 -4.89
CA LYS A 52 -19.50 3.42 -4.65
C LYS A 52 -19.77 4.17 -5.95
N TRP A 53 -18.83 4.15 -6.89
CA TRP A 53 -18.99 4.76 -8.20
C TRP A 53 -20.11 4.10 -9.03
N ASP A 54 -20.16 2.77 -9.05
CA ASP A 54 -21.13 2.03 -9.84
C ASP A 54 -22.56 2.27 -9.33
N LYS A 55 -22.75 2.36 -8.01
CA LYS A 55 -24.05 2.58 -7.38
C LYS A 55 -24.49 4.05 -7.32
N GLU A 56 -23.56 4.95 -7.01
CA GLU A 56 -23.89 6.33 -6.64
C GLU A 56 -23.27 7.38 -7.57
N LYS A 57 -22.34 6.99 -8.45
CA LYS A 57 -21.54 7.92 -9.28
C LYS A 57 -20.81 8.98 -8.46
N LYS A 58 -20.31 8.57 -7.29
CA LYS A 58 -19.52 9.40 -6.37
C LYS A 58 -18.08 8.88 -6.28
N ILE A 59 -17.15 9.83 -6.19
CA ILE A 59 -15.75 9.57 -5.90
C ILE A 59 -15.52 9.41 -4.38
N CYS A 60 -14.27 9.16 -3.99
CA CYS A 60 -13.83 9.09 -2.61
C CYS A 60 -14.17 10.37 -1.83
N THR A 61 -14.73 10.22 -0.64
CA THR A 61 -14.97 11.32 0.33
C THR A 61 -14.22 11.05 1.62
N TYR A 62 -14.09 12.06 2.47
CA TYR A 62 -13.33 11.95 3.72
C TYR A 62 -13.89 10.86 4.65
N GLU A 63 -15.20 10.63 4.62
CA GLU A 63 -15.90 9.61 5.41
C GLU A 63 -15.57 8.18 4.97
N ASP A 64 -15.07 7.97 3.75
CA ASP A 64 -14.69 6.66 3.22
C ASP A 64 -13.35 6.16 3.78
N LEU A 65 -12.50 7.08 4.27
CA LEU A 65 -11.13 6.77 4.68
C LEU A 65 -11.06 5.75 5.82
N LEU A 66 -11.93 5.88 6.83
CA LEU A 66 -11.97 4.92 7.95
C LEU A 66 -12.52 3.55 7.52
N PRO A 67 -13.63 3.44 6.78
CA PRO A 67 -14.06 2.19 6.16
C PRO A 67 -12.97 1.51 5.33
N ILE A 68 -12.25 2.26 4.48
CA ILE A 68 -11.16 1.74 3.66
C ILE A 68 -10.03 1.18 4.54
N ALA A 69 -9.59 1.95 5.53
CA ALA A 69 -8.55 1.55 6.46
C ALA A 69 -8.93 0.30 7.26
N ILE A 70 -10.18 0.21 7.74
CA ILE A 70 -10.69 -0.97 8.43
C ILE A 70 -10.73 -2.19 7.49
N GLY A 71 -11.15 -1.99 6.25
CA GLY A 71 -11.16 -3.05 5.24
C GLY A 71 -9.78 -3.61 4.96
N GLN A 72 -8.79 -2.73 4.72
CA GLN A 72 -7.39 -3.12 4.52
C GLN A 72 -6.87 -3.94 5.71
N MET A 73 -7.09 -3.45 6.94
CA MET A 73 -6.65 -4.15 8.14
C MET A 73 -7.33 -5.50 8.34
N ASN A 74 -8.61 -5.63 7.98
CA ASN A 74 -9.32 -6.91 8.05
C ASN A 74 -8.72 -7.93 7.07
N LEU A 75 -8.32 -7.52 5.87
CA LEU A 75 -7.65 -8.40 4.91
C LEU A 75 -6.28 -8.85 5.43
N GLU A 76 -5.45 -7.90 5.86
CA GLU A 76 -4.13 -8.20 6.45
C GLU A 76 -4.23 -9.14 7.65
N ASN A 77 -5.09 -8.83 8.61
CA ASN A 77 -5.32 -9.63 9.81
C ASN A 77 -5.96 -11.00 9.50
N GLY A 78 -6.66 -11.11 8.37
CA GLY A 78 -7.16 -12.37 7.85
C GLY A 78 -6.04 -13.28 7.37
N ALA A 79 -5.12 -12.73 6.60
CA ALA A 79 -4.03 -13.49 6.00
C ALA A 79 -2.97 -13.93 7.01
N VAL A 80 -2.64 -13.10 8.00
CA VAL A 80 -1.67 -13.50 9.05
C VAL A 80 -2.12 -14.73 9.85
N ARG A 81 -3.43 -15.03 9.93
CA ARG A 81 -3.94 -16.24 10.60
C ARG A 81 -3.57 -17.52 9.87
N GLN A 82 -3.19 -17.45 8.60
CA GLN A 82 -2.68 -18.59 7.83
C GLN A 82 -1.20 -18.86 8.11
N ASN A 83 -0.58 -18.06 9.00
CA ASN A 83 0.82 -18.15 9.40
C ASN A 83 1.80 -18.19 8.21
N PRO A 84 1.70 -17.24 7.26
CA PRO A 84 2.62 -17.20 6.13
C PRO A 84 4.03 -16.85 6.60
N GLU A 85 5.06 -17.25 5.85
CA GLU A 85 6.43 -16.78 6.12
C GLU A 85 6.59 -15.31 5.68
N ILE A 86 5.97 -14.92 4.55
CA ILE A 86 5.97 -13.55 4.01
C ILE A 86 4.53 -13.14 3.69
N LEU A 87 4.19 -11.89 3.99
CA LEU A 87 2.93 -11.27 3.61
C LEU A 87 3.22 -10.07 2.70
N ILE A 88 2.77 -10.13 1.45
CA ILE A 88 2.87 -9.03 0.50
C ILE A 88 1.55 -8.23 0.54
N CYS A 89 1.61 -6.93 0.85
CA CYS A 89 0.45 -6.06 0.95
C CYS A 89 0.41 -5.05 -0.21
N ASP A 90 -0.65 -5.07 -1.01
CA ASP A 90 -1.00 -4.01 -1.94
C ASP A 90 -1.74 -2.92 -1.15
N THR A 91 -0.90 -1.98 -0.77
CA THR A 91 -1.09 -0.85 0.13
C THR A 91 -1.29 -1.21 1.61
N ASP A 92 -1.15 -0.18 2.44
CA ASP A 92 -1.32 -0.21 3.88
C ASP A 92 -2.07 1.04 4.38
N LEU A 93 -2.18 1.18 5.70
CA LEU A 93 -2.80 2.37 6.30
C LEU A 93 -2.01 3.67 6.05
N LEU A 94 -0.70 3.59 5.85
CA LEU A 94 0.11 4.77 5.54
C LEU A 94 -0.25 5.33 4.16
N GLU A 95 -0.55 4.48 3.18
CA GLU A 95 -0.95 4.93 1.83
C GLU A 95 -2.28 5.68 1.90
N THR A 96 -3.26 5.11 2.62
CA THR A 96 -4.55 5.77 2.86
C THR A 96 -4.36 7.12 3.57
N LYS A 97 -3.43 7.20 4.53
CA LYS A 97 -3.07 8.46 5.21
C LYS A 97 -2.49 9.48 4.22
N VAL A 98 -1.56 9.07 3.36
CA VAL A 98 -0.96 9.98 2.35
C VAL A 98 -2.01 10.54 1.42
N TYR A 99 -2.91 9.71 0.90
CA TYR A 99 -4.02 10.21 0.07
C TYR A 99 -4.93 11.15 0.85
N SER A 100 -5.21 10.86 2.12
CA SER A 100 -5.98 11.76 2.98
C SER A 100 -5.34 13.15 3.08
N GLU A 101 -4.02 13.19 3.33
CA GLU A 101 -3.27 14.45 3.43
C GLU A 101 -3.33 15.26 2.13
N VAL A 102 -3.22 14.59 0.98
CA VAL A 102 -3.18 15.26 -0.34
C VAL A 102 -4.57 15.74 -0.79
N TYR A 103 -5.60 14.93 -0.61
CA TYR A 103 -6.94 15.23 -1.16
C TYR A 103 -7.85 16.01 -0.21
N PHE A 104 -7.54 16.08 1.09
CA PHE A 104 -8.41 16.73 2.09
C PHE A 104 -7.68 17.79 2.91
N ASP A 105 -6.87 18.63 2.25
CA ASP A 105 -6.19 19.79 2.87
C ASP A 105 -5.34 19.43 4.09
N GLY A 106 -4.61 18.32 4.03
CA GLY A 106 -3.77 17.84 5.13
C GLY A 106 -4.54 17.17 6.27
N LYS A 107 -5.87 17.01 6.17
CA LYS A 107 -6.67 16.34 7.19
C LYS A 107 -6.48 14.83 7.12
N VAL A 108 -6.42 14.20 8.29
CA VAL A 108 -6.40 12.74 8.43
C VAL A 108 -7.30 12.33 9.60
N PRO A 109 -8.16 11.31 9.45
CA PRO A 109 -8.91 10.78 10.58
C PRO A 109 -7.97 10.35 11.71
N GLN A 110 -8.23 10.79 12.94
CA GLN A 110 -7.32 10.57 14.07
C GLN A 110 -6.94 9.10 14.28
N LEU A 111 -7.89 8.19 14.09
CA LEU A 111 -7.64 6.76 14.20
C LEU A 111 -6.74 6.23 13.08
N LEU A 112 -6.94 6.68 11.84
CA LEU A 112 -6.07 6.32 10.72
C LEU A 112 -4.64 6.81 10.97
N ASP A 113 -4.48 8.07 11.39
CA ASP A 113 -3.17 8.62 11.71
C ASP A 113 -2.46 7.87 12.86
N LYS A 114 -3.19 7.51 13.92
CA LYS A 114 -2.66 6.70 15.02
C LYS A 114 -2.20 5.32 14.54
N PHE A 115 -3.04 4.58 13.81
CA PHE A 115 -2.75 3.19 13.46
C PHE A 115 -1.78 3.03 12.28
N SER A 116 -1.72 4.01 11.36
CA SER A 116 -0.67 4.05 10.33
C SER A 116 0.75 4.11 10.92
N ARG A 117 0.89 4.59 12.16
CA ARG A 117 2.16 4.66 12.91
C ARG A 117 2.39 3.46 13.82
N LEU A 118 1.34 2.98 14.49
CA LEU A 118 1.43 1.84 15.41
C LEU A 118 1.61 0.50 14.68
N ASN A 119 1.05 0.35 13.49
CA ASN A 119 1.24 -0.85 12.69
C ASN A 119 2.67 -0.90 12.13
N SER A 120 3.19 -2.12 12.01
CA SER A 120 4.60 -2.38 11.71
C SER A 120 4.75 -3.22 10.45
N TYR A 121 5.64 -2.78 9.58
CA TYR A 121 6.00 -3.46 8.34
C TYR A 121 7.52 -3.46 8.22
N ASP A 122 8.07 -4.47 7.56
CA ASP A 122 9.51 -4.73 7.54
C ASP A 122 10.23 -4.06 6.37
N LEU A 123 9.52 -3.86 5.26
CA LEU A 123 10.04 -3.21 4.07
C LEU A 123 8.92 -2.60 3.25
N TYR A 124 9.17 -1.39 2.74
CA TYR A 124 8.36 -0.75 1.72
C TYR A 124 9.06 -0.79 0.36
N LEU A 125 8.34 -1.27 -0.65
CA LEU A 125 8.73 -1.24 -2.04
C LEU A 125 8.06 -0.02 -2.70
N LEU A 126 8.76 1.11 -2.74
CA LEU A 126 8.23 2.37 -3.27
C LEU A 126 8.32 2.40 -4.81
N THR A 127 7.19 2.28 -5.50
CA THR A 127 7.12 2.26 -6.97
C THR A 127 7.24 3.67 -7.58
N TYR A 128 8.12 3.84 -8.56
CA TYR A 128 8.31 5.12 -9.26
C TYR A 128 7.28 5.33 -10.38
N ILE A 129 7.26 6.55 -10.91
CA ILE A 129 6.28 7.03 -11.90
C ILE A 129 6.70 6.88 -13.36
N ASP A 130 7.75 6.12 -13.65
CA ASP A 130 8.26 5.91 -15.02
C ASP A 130 7.38 4.96 -15.87
N THR A 131 6.31 4.39 -15.30
CA THR A 131 5.27 3.68 -16.04
C THR A 131 4.32 4.65 -16.75
N PRO A 132 3.76 4.29 -17.91
CA PRO A 132 2.70 5.06 -18.55
C PRO A 132 1.53 5.26 -17.58
N TRP A 133 0.95 6.46 -17.57
CA TRP A 133 -0.28 6.70 -16.83
C TRP A 133 -1.47 6.14 -17.62
N ILE A 134 -2.38 5.45 -16.93
CA ILE A 134 -3.55 4.81 -17.54
C ILE A 134 -4.80 5.47 -16.94
N PRO A 135 -5.62 6.19 -17.73
CA PRO A 135 -6.86 6.76 -17.23
C PRO A 135 -7.85 5.68 -16.79
N ASP A 136 -8.54 5.95 -15.70
CA ASP A 136 -9.79 5.26 -15.33
C ASP A 136 -10.70 6.21 -14.55
N ASP A 137 -11.94 5.76 -14.27
CA ASP A 137 -13.00 6.55 -13.63
C ASP A 137 -12.60 7.17 -12.27
N LEU A 138 -11.57 6.65 -11.59
CA LEU A 138 -11.18 7.07 -10.25
C LEU A 138 -9.87 7.89 -10.22
N ARG A 139 -9.17 8.04 -11.34
CA ARG A 139 -7.82 8.64 -11.40
C ARG A 139 -7.87 10.05 -11.96
N ASP A 140 -7.32 11.02 -11.23
CA ASP A 140 -7.54 12.43 -11.52
C ASP A 140 -6.28 13.33 -11.54
N LYS A 141 -5.08 12.78 -11.28
CA LYS A 141 -3.82 13.56 -11.21
C LYS A 141 -2.72 13.12 -12.20
N PRO A 142 -2.97 13.13 -13.53
CA PRO A 142 -1.98 12.71 -14.53
C PRO A 142 -0.73 13.60 -14.59
N ASP A 143 -0.88 14.90 -14.28
CA ASP A 143 0.21 15.90 -14.38
C ASP A 143 0.95 16.13 -13.06
N GLU A 144 0.45 15.59 -11.95
CA GLU A 144 1.02 15.77 -10.60
C GLU A 144 1.77 14.52 -10.10
N ARG A 145 2.14 13.60 -10.99
CA ARG A 145 2.74 12.30 -10.61
C ARG A 145 4.03 12.45 -9.81
N GLU A 146 4.90 13.40 -10.19
CA GLU A 146 6.15 13.67 -9.47
C GLU A 146 5.87 14.19 -8.05
N VAL A 147 4.91 15.13 -7.93
CA VAL A 147 4.47 15.70 -6.65
C VAL A 147 3.90 14.61 -5.76
N MET A 148 3.01 13.77 -6.30
CA MET A 148 2.44 12.65 -5.56
C MET A 148 3.55 11.67 -5.12
N PHE A 149 4.49 11.32 -6.00
CA PHE A 149 5.63 10.48 -5.61
C PHE A 149 6.41 11.07 -4.44
N GLN A 150 6.65 12.38 -4.41
CA GLN A 150 7.32 13.04 -3.29
C GLN A 150 6.50 12.98 -2.00
N HIS A 151 5.17 13.12 -2.04
CA HIS A 151 4.34 12.92 -0.85
C HIS A 151 4.50 11.52 -0.25
N PHE A 152 4.49 10.49 -1.10
CA PHE A 152 4.69 9.10 -0.68
C PHE A 152 6.09 8.89 -0.09
N LYS A 153 7.13 9.35 -0.78
CA LYS A 153 8.51 9.25 -0.28
C LYS A 153 8.69 9.98 1.06
N ASN A 154 8.19 11.21 1.17
CA ASN A 154 8.30 12.02 2.38
C ASN A 154 7.55 11.39 3.56
N ALA A 155 6.43 10.70 3.32
CA ALA A 155 5.73 9.97 4.37
C ALA A 155 6.57 8.82 4.93
N LEU A 156 7.25 8.06 4.07
CA LEU A 156 8.17 7.01 4.52
C LEU A 156 9.36 7.59 5.30
N ASP A 157 9.95 8.68 4.80
CA ASP A 157 11.05 9.38 5.48
C ASP A 157 10.61 9.91 6.86
N ARG A 158 9.45 10.56 6.94
CA ARG A 158 8.89 11.15 8.17
C ARG A 158 8.61 10.09 9.24
N GLU A 159 8.07 8.95 8.84
CA GLU A 159 7.73 7.85 9.74
C GLU A 159 8.91 6.86 9.92
N ASN A 160 10.09 7.19 9.38
CA ASN A 160 11.31 6.39 9.41
C ASN A 160 11.09 4.93 8.98
N ARG A 161 10.32 4.72 7.91
CA ARG A 161 10.03 3.40 7.37
C ARG A 161 11.18 2.94 6.46
N PRO A 162 11.66 1.70 6.57
CA PRO A 162 12.68 1.17 5.65
C PRO A 162 12.07 0.97 4.27
N TYR A 163 12.69 1.53 3.24
CA TYR A 163 12.19 1.38 1.87
C TYR A 163 13.28 1.30 0.81
N VAL A 164 12.89 0.77 -0.35
CA VAL A 164 13.67 0.83 -1.58
C VAL A 164 12.81 1.40 -2.71
N ILE A 165 13.40 2.29 -3.51
CA ILE A 165 12.72 2.85 -4.69
C ILE A 165 12.90 1.89 -5.88
N LEU A 166 11.79 1.53 -6.52
CA LEU A 166 11.75 0.69 -7.70
C LEU A 166 11.50 1.53 -8.96
N LYS A 167 12.47 1.52 -9.88
CA LYS A 167 12.47 2.24 -11.17
C LYS A 167 12.70 1.28 -12.33
N GLY A 168 12.31 1.70 -13.53
CA GLY A 168 12.48 0.95 -14.77
C GLY A 168 11.27 0.07 -15.11
N ASN A 169 11.46 -0.86 -16.04
CA ASN A 169 10.42 -1.77 -16.49
C ASN A 169 10.06 -2.85 -15.43
N GLU A 170 9.00 -3.62 -15.71
CA GLU A 170 8.49 -4.65 -14.79
C GLU A 170 9.57 -5.64 -14.35
N SER A 171 10.36 -6.18 -15.27
CA SER A 171 11.39 -7.18 -14.94
C SER A 171 12.49 -6.61 -14.04
N THR A 172 12.92 -5.37 -14.29
CA THR A 172 13.94 -4.68 -13.48
C THR A 172 13.43 -4.45 -12.06
N ARG A 173 12.18 -3.99 -11.93
CA ARG A 173 11.54 -3.73 -10.63
C ARG A 173 11.35 -5.01 -9.84
N LEU A 174 10.85 -6.07 -10.48
CA LEU A 174 10.66 -7.38 -9.87
C LEU A 174 11.98 -7.97 -9.36
N ALA A 175 13.02 -7.98 -10.21
CA ALA A 175 14.33 -8.48 -9.82
C ALA A 175 14.89 -7.74 -8.60
N LYS A 176 14.81 -6.41 -8.59
CA LYS A 176 15.26 -5.59 -7.47
C LYS A 176 14.45 -5.84 -6.19
N ALA A 177 13.13 -6.01 -6.31
CA ALA A 177 12.26 -6.33 -5.18
C ALA A 177 12.64 -7.68 -4.56
N ILE A 178 12.77 -8.74 -5.39
CA ILE A 178 13.17 -10.09 -4.95
C ILE A 178 14.52 -10.04 -4.22
N THR A 179 15.56 -9.46 -4.84
CA THR A 179 16.87 -9.36 -4.20
C THR A 179 16.82 -8.65 -2.84
N THR A 180 16.00 -7.59 -2.73
CA THR A 180 15.88 -6.83 -1.47
C THR A 180 15.16 -7.65 -0.39
N ILE A 181 14.07 -8.34 -0.76
CA ILE A 181 13.32 -9.20 0.16
C ILE A 181 14.20 -10.37 0.61
N ASP A 182 14.89 -11.04 -0.29
CA ASP A 182 15.74 -12.19 0.03
C ASP A 182 16.89 -11.80 0.97
N THR A 183 17.53 -10.64 0.72
CA THR A 183 18.54 -10.08 1.62
C THR A 183 17.96 -9.84 3.02
N LEU A 184 16.74 -9.29 3.11
CA LEU A 184 16.07 -9.05 4.38
C LEU A 184 15.70 -10.36 5.10
N LYS A 185 15.30 -11.40 4.37
CA LYS A 185 15.06 -12.73 4.93
C LYS A 185 16.32 -13.31 5.56
N GLU A 186 17.46 -13.17 4.89
CA GLU A 186 18.74 -13.65 5.41
C GLU A 186 19.18 -12.93 6.69
N LEU A 187 18.96 -11.61 6.77
CA LEU A 187 19.29 -10.82 7.96
C LEU A 187 18.42 -11.11 9.18
N LYS A 188 17.27 -11.76 8.98
CA LYS A 188 16.29 -12.09 10.04
C LYS A 188 16.32 -13.56 10.47
N LYS A 189 17.16 -14.39 9.81
CA LYS A 189 17.48 -15.75 10.26
C LYS A 189 18.46 -15.70 11.42
#